data_AF-A0A8H9LBE7-F1
#
_entry.id   AF-A0A8H9LBE7-F1
#
_cell.length_a   1.000
_cell.length_b   1.000
_cell.length_c   1.000
_cell.angle_alpha   90.00
_cell.angle_beta   90.00
_cell.angle_gamma   90.00
#
_symmetry.space_group_name_H-M   'P 1'
#
loop_
_entity.id
_entity.type
_entity.pdbx_description
1 polymer ?
#
loop_
_entity_poly.entity_id
_entity_poly.type
_entity_poly.pdbx_seq_one_letter_code
_entity_poly.pdbx_strand_id
1 'polypeptide(L)'
;MVVVAVGLVVFLIAGAGAYAVARIDREQDTKYCGHDCVPGLSIGTVVEALQGQGHTCADKRLFWSCELRIGRVRFEADLFRAGNVTDFYEYISKVEARIINPDSTTAAAGLDYMSWFAMLPHRDDPSTVKKVGGWLAEQIAGDGDITYVLDWEYTVERNANTRSIELTMKRRH
;
A
#
# COMPACT_ATOMS: atom_id res chain seq x y z
N MET A 1 -17.12 -23.49 -40.11
CA MET A 1 -17.23 -23.17 -38.67
C MET A 1 -15.87 -22.69 -38.21
N VAL A 2 -15.71 -21.39 -38.03
CA VAL A 2 -14.46 -20.79 -37.54
C VAL A 2 -14.71 -20.45 -36.08
N VAL A 3 -14.20 -21.28 -35.18
CA VAL A 3 -14.18 -21.00 -33.74
C VAL A 3 -13.03 -20.02 -33.52
N VAL A 4 -13.33 -18.72 -33.62
CA VAL A 4 -12.38 -17.69 -33.21
C VAL A 4 -12.36 -17.70 -31.69
N ALA A 5 -11.24 -18.17 -31.14
CA ALA A 5 -10.99 -18.25 -29.72
C ALA A 5 -11.08 -16.84 -29.10
N VAL A 6 -12.19 -16.63 -28.39
CA VAL A 6 -12.37 -15.57 -27.41
C VAL A 6 -11.44 -15.87 -26.25
N GLY A 7 -10.50 -14.97 -26.00
CA GLY A 7 -9.55 -15.08 -24.90
C GLY A 7 -8.66 -13.86 -24.81
N LEU A 8 -9.28 -12.68 -24.82
CA LEU A 8 -8.63 -11.39 -24.57
C LEU A 8 -7.89 -11.43 -23.23
N VAL A 9 -6.57 -11.59 -23.27
CA VAL A 9 -5.68 -11.27 -22.14
C VAL A 9 -5.53 -9.75 -22.13
N VAL A 10 -6.47 -9.07 -21.46
CA VAL A 10 -6.32 -7.66 -21.09
C VAL A 10 -6.10 -7.62 -19.59
N PHE A 11 -4.85 -7.79 -19.19
CA PHE A 11 -4.35 -7.39 -17.86
C PHE A 11 -3.06 -6.60 -18.05
N LEU A 12 -3.14 -5.57 -18.88
CA LEU A 12 -2.09 -4.56 -19.01
C LEU A 12 -2.80 -3.21 -18.88
N ILE A 13 -2.24 -2.35 -18.02
CA ILE A 13 -2.77 -1.05 -17.56
C ILE A 13 -3.61 -1.16 -16.28
N ALA A 14 -3.02 -1.68 -15.21
CA ALA A 14 -3.31 -1.16 -13.88
C ALA A 14 -2.46 0.09 -13.67
N GLY A 15 -2.80 1.18 -14.36
CA GLY A 15 -2.29 2.50 -13.97
C GLY A 15 -2.75 2.81 -12.53
N ALA A 16 -2.22 3.89 -11.94
CA ALA A 16 -2.51 4.33 -10.57
C ALA A 16 -4.01 4.40 -10.14
N GLY A 17 -4.96 4.20 -11.06
CA GLY A 17 -6.39 4.05 -10.78
C GLY A 17 -6.86 2.67 -10.33
N ALA A 18 -6.06 1.60 -10.44
CA ALA A 18 -6.47 0.26 -9.97
C ALA A 18 -6.64 0.20 -8.44
N TYR A 19 -5.92 1.07 -7.73
CA TYR A 19 -6.02 1.24 -6.29
C TYR A 19 -6.66 2.58 -5.92
N ALA A 20 -7.65 3.03 -6.68
CA ALA A 20 -8.47 4.14 -6.22
C ALA A 20 -9.25 3.67 -4.98
N VAL A 21 -8.70 3.91 -3.78
CA VAL A 21 -9.55 4.09 -2.59
C VAL A 21 -10.39 5.28 -2.96
N ALA A 22 -11.59 4.99 -3.43
CA ALA A 22 -12.47 6.02 -3.93
C ALA A 22 -12.62 7.08 -2.83
N ARG A 23 -12.74 8.35 -3.21
CA ARG A 23 -13.04 9.47 -2.29
C ARG A 23 -14.38 9.30 -1.53
N ILE A 24 -14.93 8.08 -1.52
CA ILE A 24 -16.31 7.71 -1.18
C ILE A 24 -16.53 7.70 0.33
N ASP A 25 -15.53 7.43 1.17
CA ASP A 25 -15.70 7.51 2.63
C ASP A 25 -15.37 8.90 3.20
N ARG A 26 -15.81 9.95 2.49
CA ARG A 26 -15.96 11.28 3.10
C ARG A 26 -17.44 11.62 3.32
N GLU A 27 -18.27 10.63 3.66
CA GLU A 27 -19.28 10.88 4.68
C GLU A 27 -18.54 11.06 6.01
N GLN A 28 -17.91 12.22 6.16
CA GLN A 28 -17.48 12.81 7.43
C GLN A 28 -17.18 11.79 8.55
N ASP A 29 -16.20 10.91 8.34
CA ASP A 29 -15.58 10.26 9.48
C ASP A 29 -14.74 11.33 10.20
N THR A 30 -15.46 12.14 10.96
CA THR A 30 -14.96 13.21 11.82
C THR A 30 -14.33 12.65 13.09
N LYS A 31 -14.35 11.33 13.27
CA LYS A 31 -13.61 10.67 14.33
C LYS A 31 -12.13 10.87 14.06
N TYR A 32 -11.60 11.85 14.79
CA TYR A 32 -10.18 12.11 14.85
C TYR A 32 -9.51 10.92 15.53
N CYS A 33 -8.82 10.08 14.76
CA CYS A 33 -8.04 8.96 15.28
C CYS A 33 -6.71 9.41 15.94
N GLY A 34 -6.69 10.60 16.56
CA GLY A 34 -5.50 11.11 17.22
C GLY A 34 -4.37 11.48 16.26
N HIS A 35 -3.16 11.54 16.82
CA HIS A 35 -1.93 11.83 16.09
C HIS A 35 -1.27 10.57 15.51
N ASP A 36 -1.69 9.37 15.89
CA ASP A 36 -0.96 8.12 15.62
C ASP A 36 -1.49 7.33 14.41
N CYS A 37 -2.36 7.93 13.59
CA CYS A 37 -3.08 7.23 12.51
C CYS A 37 -3.08 7.99 11.17
N VAL A 38 -3.50 7.30 10.11
CA VAL A 38 -3.96 7.89 8.85
C VAL A 38 -5.37 8.49 9.04
N PRO A 39 -5.54 9.82 8.92
CA PRO A 39 -6.84 10.46 9.14
C PRO A 39 -7.92 10.01 8.14
N GLY A 40 -9.11 9.71 8.66
CA GLY A 40 -10.31 9.41 7.88
C GLY A 40 -10.15 8.23 6.92
N LEU A 41 -9.27 7.28 7.24
CA LEU A 41 -9.07 6.06 6.46
C LEU A 41 -9.14 4.85 7.38
N SER A 42 -10.23 4.09 7.23
CA SER A 42 -10.36 2.84 7.95
C SER A 42 -9.47 1.76 7.34
N ILE A 43 -8.94 0.88 8.19
CA ILE A 43 -8.22 -0.33 7.82
C ILE A 43 -9.13 -1.26 7.01
N GLY A 44 -10.44 -1.29 7.32
CA GLY A 44 -11.44 -2.05 6.59
C GLY A 44 -11.50 -1.64 5.12
N THR A 45 -11.57 -0.33 4.84
CA THR A 45 -11.59 0.21 3.48
C THR A 45 -10.35 -0.22 2.68
N VAL A 46 -9.16 -0.23 3.31
CA VAL A 46 -7.91 -0.66 2.65
C VAL A 46 -7.89 -2.18 2.45
N VAL A 47 -8.34 -2.96 3.42
CA VAL A 47 -8.46 -4.43 3.33
C VAL A 47 -9.44 -4.82 2.23
N GLU A 48 -10.61 -4.19 2.15
CA GLU A 48 -11.60 -4.44 1.10
C GLU A 48 -11.04 -4.09 -0.28
N ALA A 49 -10.31 -2.98 -0.41
CA ALA A 49 -9.64 -2.62 -1.65
C ALA A 49 -8.60 -3.69 -2.07
N LEU A 50 -7.81 -4.19 -1.12
CA LEU A 50 -6.83 -5.26 -1.37
C LEU A 50 -7.50 -6.58 -1.77
N GLN A 51 -8.57 -6.96 -1.09
CA GLN A 51 -9.37 -8.15 -1.41
C GLN A 51 -10.01 -8.03 -2.80
N GLY A 52 -10.51 -6.84 -3.18
CA GLY A 52 -11.02 -6.56 -4.51
C GLY A 52 -9.98 -6.73 -5.62
N GLN A 53 -8.69 -6.57 -5.29
CA GLN A 53 -7.55 -6.83 -6.18
C GLN A 53 -7.04 -8.29 -6.08
N GLY A 54 -7.72 -9.15 -5.34
CA GLY A 54 -7.39 -10.57 -5.22
C GLY A 54 -6.44 -10.94 -4.08
N HIS A 55 -6.14 -10.01 -3.15
CA HIS A 55 -5.37 -10.36 -1.96
C HIS A 55 -6.21 -11.24 -1.02
N THR A 56 -5.57 -12.24 -0.44
CA THR A 56 -6.11 -12.96 0.72
C THR A 56 -5.68 -12.23 1.98
N CYS A 57 -6.64 -11.73 2.75
CA CYS A 57 -6.38 -10.96 3.98
C CYS A 57 -6.82 -11.73 5.23
N ALA A 58 -6.01 -11.67 6.29
CA ALA A 58 -6.27 -12.31 7.58
C ALA A 58 -6.08 -11.31 8.73
N ASP A 59 -7.05 -11.27 9.63
CA ASP A 59 -6.97 -10.47 10.86
C ASP A 59 -6.04 -11.15 11.89
N LYS A 60 -4.96 -10.47 12.28
CA LYS A 60 -3.97 -10.91 13.27
C LYS A 60 -4.09 -10.16 14.59
N ARG A 61 -5.29 -9.68 14.93
CA ARG A 61 -5.64 -8.91 16.15
C ARG A 61 -5.01 -7.51 16.18
N LEU A 62 -3.70 -7.38 16.06
CA LEU A 62 -2.98 -6.10 16.08
C LEU A 62 -2.80 -5.48 14.69
N PHE A 63 -2.89 -6.30 13.66
CA PHE A 63 -2.76 -5.89 12.27
C PHE A 63 -3.58 -6.79 11.36
N TRP A 64 -3.85 -6.34 10.14
CA TRP A 64 -4.30 -7.19 9.05
C TRP A 64 -3.12 -7.57 8.18
N SER A 65 -3.01 -8.84 7.81
CA SER A 65 -1.99 -9.34 6.91
C SER A 65 -2.64 -9.75 5.59
N CYS A 66 -2.28 -9.09 4.50
CA CYS A 66 -2.81 -9.30 3.17
C CYS A 66 -1.71 -9.81 2.23
N GLU A 67 -1.99 -10.89 1.51
CA GLU A 67 -1.06 -11.47 0.54
C GLU A 67 -1.72 -11.67 -0.82
N LEU A 68 -1.03 -11.28 -1.89
CA LEU A 68 -1.31 -11.67 -3.26
C LEU A 68 -0.11 -12.40 -3.86
N ARG A 69 -0.36 -13.56 -4.45
CA ARG A 69 0.68 -14.35 -5.11
C ARG A 69 0.44 -14.45 -6.61
N ILE A 70 1.41 -13.99 -7.40
CA ILE A 70 1.40 -14.10 -8.86
C ILE A 70 2.63 -14.92 -9.26
N GLY A 71 2.41 -16.21 -9.54
CA GLY A 71 3.48 -17.17 -9.82
C GLY A 71 4.45 -17.31 -8.62
N ARG A 72 5.67 -16.79 -8.79
CA ARG A 72 6.73 -16.80 -7.76
C ARG A 72 6.86 -15.49 -7.00
N VAL A 73 6.19 -14.44 -7.48
CA VAL A 73 6.20 -13.10 -6.87
C VAL A 73 5.09 -13.06 -5.82
N ARG A 74 5.40 -12.49 -4.66
CA ARG A 74 4.43 -12.25 -3.58
C ARG A 74 4.40 -10.76 -3.26
N PHE A 75 3.19 -10.23 -3.15
CA PHE A 75 2.89 -8.90 -2.64
C PHE A 75 2.29 -9.11 -1.26
N GLU A 76 2.90 -8.51 -0.25
CA GLU A 76 2.45 -8.60 1.15
C GLU A 76 2.18 -7.19 1.66
N ALA A 77 1.14 -7.03 2.47
CA ALA A 77 0.88 -5.81 3.23
C ALA A 77 0.41 -6.16 4.64
N ASP A 78 1.13 -5.65 5.64
CA ASP A 78 0.72 -5.67 7.03
C ASP A 78 0.24 -4.26 7.43
N LEU A 79 -1.03 -4.16 7.79
CA LEU A 79 -1.72 -2.92 8.16
C LEU A 79 -1.91 -2.91 9.68
N PHE A 80 -1.11 -2.12 10.40
CA PHE A 80 -1.12 -2.09 11.87
C PHE A 80 -2.20 -1.13 12.38
N ARG A 81 -2.90 -1.58 13.43
CA ARG A 81 -3.98 -0.81 14.06
C ARG A 81 -3.43 0.28 14.98
N ALA A 82 -4.17 1.37 15.18
CA ALA A 82 -3.82 2.42 16.13
C ALA A 82 -4.13 1.98 17.58
N GLY A 83 -3.10 1.96 18.45
CA GLY A 83 -3.23 1.44 19.82
C GLY A 83 -3.83 2.40 20.85
N ASN A 84 -3.96 3.70 20.54
CA ASN A 84 -4.15 4.78 21.54
C ASN A 84 -5.42 5.65 21.41
N VAL A 85 -6.39 5.34 20.54
CA VAL A 85 -7.61 6.16 20.34
C VAL A 85 -8.93 5.40 20.56
N THR A 86 -9.80 5.89 21.45
CA THR A 86 -11.17 5.41 21.75
C THR A 86 -12.03 5.14 20.51
N ASP A 87 -11.88 3.92 19.95
CA ASP A 87 -12.54 3.23 18.81
C ASP A 87 -11.50 2.53 17.89
N PHE A 88 -10.48 1.96 18.56
CA PHE A 88 -9.08 1.78 18.19
C PHE A 88 -8.73 0.92 16.97
N TYR A 89 -9.57 -0.05 16.64
CA TYR A 89 -9.16 -1.11 15.73
C TYR A 89 -9.43 -0.79 14.26
N GLU A 90 -10.06 0.35 13.99
CA GLU A 90 -10.48 0.72 12.65
C GLU A 90 -9.45 1.54 11.89
N TYR A 91 -8.42 2.11 12.51
CA TYR A 91 -7.47 3.00 11.81
C TYR A 91 -6.06 2.44 11.67
N ILE A 92 -5.38 2.87 10.61
CA ILE A 92 -4.02 2.43 10.27
C ILE A 92 -3.00 3.37 10.92
N SER A 93 -2.09 2.82 11.73
CA SER A 93 -0.97 3.55 12.37
C SER A 93 0.36 3.36 11.65
N LYS A 94 0.54 2.19 11.05
CA LYS A 94 1.74 1.78 10.32
C LYS A 94 1.35 0.83 9.20
N VAL A 95 2.07 0.91 8.08
CA VAL A 95 1.98 -0.05 7.00
C VAL A 95 3.37 -0.60 6.71
N GLU A 96 3.46 -1.91 6.55
CA GLU A 96 4.61 -2.59 5.96
C GLU A 96 4.14 -3.22 4.66
N ALA A 97 4.66 -2.75 3.52
CA ALA A 97 4.32 -3.27 2.20
C ALA A 97 5.57 -3.89 1.58
N ARG A 98 5.48 -5.14 1.12
CA ARG A 98 6.63 -5.89 0.63
C ARG A 98 6.33 -6.53 -0.73
N ILE A 99 7.33 -6.52 -1.61
CA ILE A 99 7.39 -7.41 -2.76
C ILE A 99 8.53 -8.41 -2.57
N ILE A 100 8.24 -9.70 -2.74
CA ILE A 100 9.18 -10.81 -2.58
C ILE A 100 9.43 -11.48 -3.93
N ASN A 101 10.70 -11.76 -4.22
CA ASN A 101 11.20 -12.31 -5.48
C ASN A 101 10.78 -11.49 -6.72
N PRO A 102 10.92 -10.14 -6.72
CA PRO A 102 10.60 -9.36 -7.91
C PRO A 102 11.51 -9.78 -9.07
N ASP A 103 10.93 -9.83 -10.26
CA ASP A 103 11.65 -9.96 -11.52
C ASP A 103 11.58 -8.64 -12.32
N SER A 104 12.23 -8.59 -13.48
CA SER A 104 12.25 -7.39 -14.32
C SER A 104 10.87 -6.97 -14.82
N THR A 105 9.89 -7.88 -14.85
CA THR A 105 8.52 -7.59 -15.31
C THR A 105 7.60 -7.13 -14.18
N THR A 106 7.91 -7.51 -12.94
CA THR A 106 7.10 -7.23 -11.75
C THR A 106 7.67 -6.11 -10.87
N ALA A 107 8.89 -5.64 -11.14
CA ALA A 107 9.49 -4.51 -10.44
C ALA A 107 8.63 -3.23 -10.49
N ALA A 108 8.07 -2.90 -11.66
CA ALA A 108 7.16 -1.77 -11.81
C ALA A 108 5.87 -1.96 -11.00
N ALA A 109 5.29 -3.16 -11.03
CA ALA A 109 4.10 -3.47 -10.22
C ALA A 109 4.39 -3.40 -8.71
N GLY A 110 5.61 -3.77 -8.28
CA GLY A 110 6.06 -3.59 -6.90
C GLY A 110 6.16 -2.12 -6.49
N LEU A 111 6.71 -1.28 -7.36
CA LEU A 111 6.73 0.18 -7.17
C LEU A 111 5.30 0.73 -7.07
N ASP A 112 4.41 0.38 -8.00
CA ASP A 112 3.02 0.85 -7.99
C ASP A 112 2.30 0.42 -6.71
N TYR A 113 2.52 -0.83 -6.28
CA TYR A 113 1.97 -1.38 -5.04
C TYR A 113 2.43 -0.60 -3.81
N MET A 114 3.75 -0.39 -3.65
CA MET A 114 4.29 0.38 -2.52
C MET A 114 3.88 1.86 -2.59
N SER A 115 3.84 2.43 -3.79
CA SER A 115 3.45 3.82 -4.03
C SER A 115 2.02 4.07 -3.57
N TRP A 116 1.11 3.13 -3.83
CA TRP A 116 -0.27 3.25 -3.40
C TRP A 116 -0.38 3.44 -1.88
N PHE A 117 0.28 2.60 -1.08
CA PHE A 117 0.29 2.74 0.37
C PHE A 117 0.89 4.08 0.81
N ALA A 118 2.05 4.44 0.23
CA ALA A 118 2.77 5.65 0.60
C ALA A 118 1.94 6.93 0.38
N MET A 119 1.01 6.91 -0.58
CA MET A 119 0.09 8.01 -0.90
C MET A 119 -1.13 8.09 0.03
N LEU A 120 -1.51 7.01 0.72
CA LEU A 120 -2.74 6.97 1.53
C LEU A 120 -2.86 8.11 2.55
N PRO A 121 -1.78 8.50 3.28
CA PRO A 121 -1.84 9.62 4.23
C PRO A 121 -2.04 10.97 3.57
N HIS A 122 -1.66 11.10 2.30
CA HIS A 122 -1.58 12.36 1.58
C HIS A 122 -2.59 12.44 0.44
N ARG A 123 -3.55 11.51 0.36
CA ARG A 123 -4.48 11.35 -0.78
C ARG A 123 -5.21 12.63 -1.20
N ASP A 124 -5.42 13.55 -0.27
CA ASP A 124 -6.11 14.83 -0.48
C ASP A 124 -5.15 16.01 -0.80
N ASP A 125 -3.84 15.78 -0.80
CA ASP A 125 -2.79 16.72 -1.18
C ASP A 125 -1.98 16.20 -2.38
N PRO A 126 -2.40 16.55 -3.62
CA PRO A 126 -1.73 16.12 -4.84
C PRO A 126 -0.24 16.52 -4.90
N SER A 127 0.14 17.62 -4.24
CA SER A 127 1.53 18.09 -4.25
C SER A 127 2.42 17.17 -3.41
N THR A 128 1.93 16.77 -2.23
CA THR A 128 2.63 15.83 -1.36
C THR A 128 2.63 14.42 -1.93
N VAL A 129 1.53 13.97 -2.54
CA VAL A 129 1.47 12.69 -3.29
C VAL A 129 2.57 12.63 -4.36
N LYS A 130 2.72 13.67 -5.17
CA LYS A 130 3.76 13.72 -6.20
C LYS A 130 5.16 13.66 -5.61
N LYS A 131 5.40 14.33 -4.48
CA LYS A 131 6.68 14.32 -3.78
C LYS A 131 7.04 12.92 -3.26
N VAL A 132 6.11 12.24 -2.59
CA VAL A 132 6.32 10.88 -2.06
C VAL A 132 6.55 9.88 -3.19
N GLY A 133 5.73 9.94 -4.25
CA GLY A 133 5.89 9.06 -5.42
C GLY A 133 7.22 9.25 -6.14
N GLY A 134 7.68 10.50 -6.31
CA GLY A 134 8.98 10.81 -6.89
C GLY A 134 10.14 10.24 -6.06
N TRP A 135 10.11 10.45 -4.74
CA TRP A 135 11.11 9.88 -3.84
C TRP A 135 11.13 8.35 -3.88
N LEU A 136 9.97 7.69 -3.83
CA LEU A 136 9.91 6.23 -3.83
C LEU A 136 10.46 5.64 -5.13
N ALA A 137 10.20 6.28 -6.28
CA ALA A 137 10.78 5.88 -7.55
C ALA A 137 12.32 5.99 -7.56
N GLU A 138 12.88 7.04 -6.96
CA GLU A 138 14.33 7.20 -6.79
C GLU A 138 14.91 6.11 -5.87
N GLN A 139 14.26 5.80 -4.75
CA GLN A 139 14.74 4.78 -3.81
C GLN A 139 14.66 3.36 -4.34
N ILE A 140 13.66 3.06 -5.18
CA ILE A 140 13.58 1.78 -5.87
C ILE A 140 14.64 1.64 -6.98
N ALA A 141 15.23 2.74 -7.44
CA ALA A 141 16.42 2.70 -8.29
C ALA A 141 17.75 2.70 -7.48
N GLY A 142 17.72 3.15 -6.22
CA GLY A 142 18.88 3.29 -5.34
C GLY A 142 18.99 2.26 -4.21
N ASP A 143 19.85 2.57 -3.24
CA ASP A 143 20.30 1.66 -2.16
C ASP A 143 19.38 1.58 -0.93
N GLY A 144 18.15 2.11 -1.01
CA GLY A 144 17.22 2.16 0.12
C GLY A 144 17.61 3.27 1.10
N ASP A 145 16.64 4.09 1.46
CA ASP A 145 16.85 5.29 2.28
C ASP A 145 15.62 5.57 3.13
N ILE A 146 15.80 6.45 4.11
CA ILE A 146 14.74 6.97 4.97
C ILE A 146 14.39 8.38 4.49
N THR A 147 13.11 8.68 4.34
CA THR A 147 12.66 10.07 4.17
C THR A 147 11.55 10.44 5.12
N TYR A 148 11.37 11.75 5.24
CA TYR A 148 10.35 12.36 6.06
C TYR A 148 9.51 13.29 5.20
N VAL A 149 8.20 13.03 5.15
CA VAL A 149 7.26 13.89 4.46
C VAL A 149 6.14 14.25 5.42
N LEU A 150 6.10 15.53 5.80
CA LEU A 150 5.26 16.04 6.88
C LEU A 150 5.55 15.26 8.18
N ASP A 151 4.52 14.70 8.81
CA ASP A 151 4.62 13.90 10.02
C ASP A 151 4.88 12.42 9.74
N TRP A 152 5.17 12.01 8.50
CA TRP A 152 5.33 10.61 8.14
C TRP A 152 6.78 10.25 7.85
N GLU A 153 7.23 9.15 8.45
CA GLU A 153 8.50 8.48 8.19
C GLU A 153 8.26 7.36 7.17
N TYR A 154 9.10 7.31 6.14
CA TYR A 154 9.10 6.29 5.11
C TYR A 154 10.49 5.68 5.03
N THR A 155 10.55 4.35 5.05
CA THR A 155 11.81 3.60 4.93
C THR A 155 11.65 2.57 3.83
N VAL A 156 12.63 2.51 2.92
CA VAL A 156 12.71 1.44 1.92
C VAL A 156 13.92 0.56 2.22
N GLU A 157 13.68 -0.72 2.47
CA GLU A 157 14.73 -1.70 2.75
C GLU A 157 14.78 -2.77 1.67
N ARG A 158 16.00 -3.24 1.36
CA ARG A 158 16.23 -4.36 0.47
C ARG A 158 16.88 -5.50 1.22
N ASN A 159 16.27 -6.67 1.15
CA ASN A 159 16.82 -7.86 1.77
C ASN A 159 17.24 -8.85 0.67
N ALA A 160 18.55 -9.01 0.49
CA ALA A 160 19.11 -9.93 -0.50
C ALA A 160 18.81 -11.40 -0.18
N ASN A 161 18.72 -11.76 1.11
CA ASN A 161 18.48 -13.15 1.54
C ASN A 161 17.07 -13.61 1.18
N THR A 162 16.07 -12.74 1.36
CA THR A 162 14.68 -13.01 0.99
C THR A 162 14.32 -12.52 -0.41
N ARG A 163 15.26 -11.87 -1.11
CA ARG A 163 15.04 -11.17 -2.39
C ARG A 163 13.81 -10.27 -2.32
N SER A 164 13.70 -9.44 -1.28
CA SER A 164 12.54 -8.59 -1.07
C SER A 164 12.89 -7.11 -1.04
N ILE A 165 11.92 -6.29 -1.40
CA ILE A 165 11.92 -4.84 -1.21
C ILE A 165 10.73 -4.54 -0.31
N GLU A 166 10.96 -3.76 0.73
CA GLU A 166 9.98 -3.44 1.76
C GLU A 166 9.89 -1.94 1.97
N LEU A 167 8.68 -1.41 1.89
CA LEU A 167 8.31 -0.09 2.34
C LEU A 167 7.72 -0.18 3.74
N THR A 168 8.31 0.51 4.70
CA THR A 168 7.67 0.81 5.98
C THR A 168 7.21 2.27 5.97
N MET A 169 5.96 2.53 6.34
CA MET A 169 5.47 3.87 6.64
C MET A 169 4.82 3.91 8.01
N LYS A 170 5.14 4.95 8.78
CA LYS A 170 4.55 5.21 10.10
C LYS A 170 4.55 6.70 10.39
N ARG A 171 3.69 7.14 11.30
CA ARG A 171 3.67 8.52 11.76
C ARG A 171 4.77 8.78 12.80
N ARG A 172 5.37 9.97 12.75
CA ARG A 172 6.38 10.47 13.68
C ARG A 172 5.71 11.01 14.94
N HIS A 173 6.28 10.68 16.10
CA HIS A 173 5.84 11.17 17.41
C HIS A 173 5.88 12.70 17.52
#